data_AF-A0AAD1NI76-F1
#
_entry.id   AF-A0AAD1NI76-F1
#
_cell.length_a   1.000
_cell.length_b   1.000
_cell.length_c   1.000
_cell.angle_alpha   90.00
_cell.angle_beta   90.00
_cell.angle_gamma   90.00
#
_symmetry.space_group_name_H-M   'P 1'
#
loop_
_entity.id
_entity.type
_entity.pdbx_description
1 polymer ?
#
loop_
_entity_poly.entity_id
_entity_poly.type
_entity_poly.pdbx_seq_one_letter_code
_entity_poly.pdbx_strand_id
1 'polypeptide(L)'
;MGAWGIVRTLEYGWAKNRVIYDPNLQPLTYKSKEDYHAQQDNSTLNHFYEKLFLLKDLLNTTEGKRLGEKRDKIMHLFVSEIEQEYEESHL
;
A
#
# COMPACT_ATOMS: atom_id res chain seq x y z
N MET A 1 -0.34 9.23 1.27
CA MET A 1 -0.29 8.87 -0.17
C MET A 1 0.81 9.65 -0.88
N GLY A 2 1.17 9.24 -2.10
CA GLY A 2 2.27 9.82 -2.88
C GLY A 2 3.65 9.32 -2.41
N ALA A 3 4.71 9.96 -2.90
CA ALA A 3 6.10 9.58 -2.59
C ALA A 3 6.38 9.46 -1.07
N TRP A 4 6.04 10.48 -0.27
CA TRP A 4 6.14 10.40 1.19
C TRP A 4 5.14 9.43 1.84
N GLY A 5 4.09 9.02 1.11
CA GLY A 5 3.25 7.90 1.50
C GLY A 5 4.02 6.59 1.44
N ILE A 6 4.69 6.34 0.32
CA ILE A 6 5.52 5.14 0.10
C ILE A 6 6.58 5.04 1.20
N VAL A 7 7.39 6.09 1.39
CA VAL A 7 8.48 6.09 2.37
C VAL A 7 7.98 5.72 3.77
N ARG A 8 6.93 6.38 4.26
CA ARG A 8 6.39 6.11 5.60
C ARG A 8 5.82 4.70 5.74
N THR A 9 5.24 4.15 4.67
CA THR A 9 4.72 2.78 4.68
C THR A 9 5.85 1.77 4.78
N LEU A 10 6.93 1.96 4.03
CA LEU A 10 8.12 1.11 4.10
C LEU A 10 8.82 1.22 5.46
N GLU A 11 9.02 2.44 5.98
CA GLU A 11 9.63 2.67 7.30
C GLU A 11 8.82 2.00 8.42
N TYR A 12 7.49 2.09 8.37
CA TYR A 12 6.64 1.44 9.35
C TYR A 12 6.68 -0.09 9.23
N GLY A 13 6.62 -0.62 8.00
CA GLY A 13 6.75 -2.06 7.74
C GLY A 13 8.06 -2.61 8.28
N TRP A 14 9.17 -1.91 8.00
CA TRP A 14 10.49 -2.20 8.53
C TRP A 14 10.53 -2.17 10.06
N ALA A 15 10.02 -1.10 10.69
CA ALA A 15 9.98 -0.99 12.14
C ALA A 15 9.11 -2.07 12.82
N LYS A 16 8.21 -2.71 12.07
CA LYS A 16 7.38 -3.84 12.52
C LYS A 16 7.91 -5.21 12.10
N ASN A 17 9.10 -5.29 11.48
CA ASN A 17 9.68 -6.51 10.92
C ASN A 17 8.70 -7.27 10.00
N ARG A 18 7.88 -6.52 9.24
CA ARG A 18 6.95 -7.12 8.28
C ARG A 18 7.69 -7.44 6.99
N VAL A 19 7.30 -8.55 6.36
CA VAL A 19 7.73 -8.86 4.99
C VAL A 19 7.31 -7.72 4.08
N ILE A 20 8.20 -7.31 3.16
CA ILE A 20 7.90 -6.21 2.23
C ILE A 20 6.83 -6.67 1.23
N TYR A 21 7.10 -7.78 0.54
CA TYR A 21 6.21 -8.38 -0.46
C TYR A 21 6.30 -9.91 -0.40
N ASP A 22 5.16 -10.58 -0.50
CA ASP A 22 5.03 -12.03 -0.67
C ASP A 22 3.78 -12.29 -1.52
N PRO A 23 3.92 -12.88 -2.72
CA PRO A 23 2.78 -13.13 -3.62
C PRO A 23 1.75 -14.12 -3.04
N ASN A 24 2.12 -14.94 -2.05
CA ASN A 24 1.21 -15.87 -1.40
C ASN A 24 0.34 -15.20 -0.32
N LEU A 25 0.72 -14.01 0.14
CA LEU A 25 -0.05 -13.23 1.12
C LEU A 25 -1.01 -12.29 0.40
N GLN A 26 -2.29 -12.65 0.38
CA GLN A 26 -3.32 -11.85 -0.28
C GLN A 26 -3.73 -10.62 0.55
N PRO A 27 -4.08 -9.48 -0.10
CA PRO A 27 -4.61 -8.31 0.59
C PRO A 27 -5.89 -8.63 1.39
N LEU A 28 -6.00 -8.10 2.60
CA LEU A 28 -7.12 -8.36 3.49
C LEU A 28 -8.18 -7.26 3.40
N THR A 29 -9.46 -7.65 3.50
CA THR A 29 -10.55 -6.68 3.70
C THR A 29 -10.90 -6.61 5.18
N TYR A 30 -10.74 -5.43 5.78
CA TYR A 30 -11.02 -5.20 7.19
C TYR A 30 -12.48 -4.81 7.43
N LYS A 31 -13.12 -5.44 8.42
CA LYS A 31 -14.51 -5.11 8.84
C LYS A 31 -14.56 -4.17 10.04
N SER A 32 -13.49 -4.12 10.84
CA SER A 32 -13.37 -3.27 12.03
C SER A 32 -11.92 -2.79 12.24
N LYS A 33 -11.71 -1.83 13.16
CA LYS A 33 -10.36 -1.35 13.51
C LYS A 33 -9.60 -2.40 14.31
N GLU A 34 -10.30 -3.14 15.16
CA GLU A 34 -9.77 -4.22 15.97
C GLU A 34 -9.22 -5.33 15.08
N ASP A 35 -9.96 -5.70 14.02
CA ASP A 35 -9.49 -6.66 13.01
C ASP A 35 -8.23 -6.17 12.29
N TYR A 36 -8.15 -4.87 11.95
CA TYR A 36 -6.96 -4.29 11.32
C TYR A 36 -5.71 -4.39 12.21
N HIS A 37 -5.85 -4.13 13.51
CA HIS A 37 -4.73 -4.15 14.44
C HIS A 37 -4.31 -5.57 14.85
N ALA A 38 -5.22 -6.54 14.75
CA ALA A 38 -4.94 -7.94 15.06
C ALA A 38 -4.08 -8.65 13.99
N GLN A 39 -4.04 -8.13 12.75
CA GLN A 39 -3.30 -8.76 11.65
C GLN A 39 -1.80 -8.42 11.74
N GLN A 40 -1.05 -9.37 12.30
CA GLN A 40 0.42 -9.36 12.38
C GLN A 40 1.06 -9.87 11.09
N ASP A 41 0.42 -10.86 10.44
CA ASP A 41 0.97 -11.61 9.29
C ASP A 41 0.51 -11.03 7.96
N ASN A 42 0.87 -9.78 7.69
CA ASN A 42 0.56 -9.12 6.42
C ASN A 42 1.78 -8.43 5.83
N SER A 43 1.85 -8.38 4.50
CA SER A 43 2.95 -7.74 3.80
C SER A 43 2.81 -6.20 3.85
N THR A 44 3.95 -5.52 3.75
CA THR A 44 3.97 -4.05 3.69
C THR A 44 3.32 -3.54 2.40
N LEU A 45 3.48 -4.28 1.29
CA LEU A 45 2.89 -3.95 0.00
C LEU A 45 1.35 -4.07 0.02
N ASN A 46 0.80 -5.05 0.73
CA ASN A 46 -0.67 -5.20 0.85
C ASN A 46 -1.33 -3.97 1.46
N HIS A 47 -0.65 -3.23 2.35
CA HIS A 47 -1.18 -1.99 2.91
C HIS A 47 -1.55 -0.93 1.85
N PHE A 48 -0.91 -0.98 0.67
CA PHE A 48 -1.26 -0.12 -0.45
C PHE A 48 -2.67 -0.43 -0.96
N TYR A 49 -2.96 -1.71 -1.22
CA TYR A 49 -4.25 -2.21 -1.68
C TYR A 49 -5.35 -2.04 -0.63
N GLU A 50 -5.06 -2.36 0.62
CA GLU A 50 -6.05 -2.38 1.70
C GLU A 50 -6.49 -0.98 2.14
N LYS A 51 -5.65 0.03 1.88
CA LYS A 51 -5.88 1.37 2.39
C LYS A 51 -5.46 2.47 1.44
N LEU A 52 -4.18 2.53 1.05
CA LEU A 52 -3.65 3.74 0.41
C LEU A 52 -4.30 4.05 -0.94
N PHE A 53 -4.61 3.03 -1.73
CA PHE A 53 -5.32 3.18 -3.01
C PHE A 53 -6.78 3.60 -2.86
N LEU A 54 -7.39 3.29 -1.71
CA LEU A 54 -8.77 3.71 -1.42
C LEU A 54 -8.86 5.19 -1.02
N LEU A 55 -7.75 5.80 -0.59
CA LEU A 55 -7.79 7.16 -0.04
C LEU A 55 -8.18 8.23 -1.06
N LYS A 56 -7.87 8.05 -2.35
CA LYS A 56 -8.19 9.07 -3.36
C LYS A 56 -9.69 9.32 -3.49
N ASP A 57 -10.49 8.27 -3.34
CA ASP A 57 -11.95 8.33 -3.51
C ASP A 57 -12.65 8.91 -2.27
N LEU A 58 -11.93 8.96 -1.15
CA LEU A 58 -12.39 9.56 0.11
C LEU A 58 -12.06 11.06 0.23
N LEU A 59 -11.43 11.66 -0.78
CA LEU A 59 -11.08 13.08 -0.77
C LEU A 59 -12.31 13.95 -1.08
N ASN A 60 -12.58 14.93 -0.22
CA ASN A 60 -13.81 15.73 -0.30
C ASN A 60 -13.71 16.94 -1.24
N THR A 61 -12.56 17.60 -1.30
CA THR A 61 -12.39 18.85 -2.07
C THR A 61 -11.91 18.57 -3.49
N THR A 62 -12.31 19.41 -4.45
CA THR A 62 -11.87 19.30 -5.85
C THR A 62 -10.34 19.33 -5.97
N GLU A 63 -9.69 20.26 -5.26
CA GLU A 63 -8.23 20.35 -5.26
C GLU A 63 -7.57 19.15 -4.57
N GLY A 64 -8.20 18.63 -3.50
CA GLY A 64 -7.79 17.40 -2.84
C GLY A 64 -7.78 16.23 -3.82
N LYS A 65 -8.89 15.99 -4.53
CA LYS A 65 -9.01 14.95 -5.55
C LYS A 65 -7.93 15.08 -6.63
N ARG A 66 -7.72 16.29 -7.17
CA ARG A 66 -6.70 16.56 -8.19
C ARG A 66 -5.28 16.20 -7.73
N LEU A 67 -4.91 16.62 -6.51
CA LEU A 67 -3.61 16.26 -5.92
C LEU A 67 -3.53 14.76 -5.55
N GLY A 68 -4.66 14.19 -5.12
CA GLY A 68 -4.85 12.79 -4.80
C GLY A 68 -4.55 11.89 -5.98
N GLU A 69 -5.11 12.17 -7.16
CA GLU A 69 -4.85 11.42 -8.40
C GLU A 69 -3.37 11.38 -8.76
N LYS A 70 -2.67 12.52 -8.72
CA LYS A 70 -1.23 12.57 -9.00
C LYS A 70 -0.45 11.69 -8.03
N ARG A 71 -0.79 11.76 -6.75
CA ARG A 71 -0.12 10.99 -5.69
C ARG A 71 -0.44 9.49 -5.77
N ASP A 72 -1.66 9.15 -6.16
CA ASP A 72 -2.14 7.79 -6.33
C ASP A 72 -1.42 7.09 -7.49
N LYS A 73 -1.25 7.78 -8.63
CA LYS A 73 -0.50 7.27 -9.79
C LYS A 73 0.94 6.87 -9.45
N ILE A 74 1.63 7.68 -8.66
CA ILE A 74 3.01 7.38 -8.23
C ILE A 74 3.04 6.10 -7.37
N MET A 75 2.05 5.91 -6.49
CA MET A 75 1.99 4.71 -5.66
C MET A 75 1.68 3.45 -6.47
N HIS A 76 0.75 3.53 -7.43
CA HIS A 76 0.44 2.39 -8.30
C HIS A 76 1.65 1.99 -9.15
N LEU A 77 2.34 2.97 -9.74
CA LEU A 77 3.56 2.71 -10.50
C LEU A 77 4.62 2.04 -9.61
N PHE A 78 4.86 2.58 -8.41
CA PHE A 78 5.83 1.99 -7.49
C PHE A 78 5.51 0.53 -7.12
N VAL A 79 4.24 0.22 -6.85
CA VAL A 79 3.81 -1.13 -6.49
C VAL A 79 3.91 -2.07 -7.70
N SER A 80 3.49 -1.64 -8.89
CA SER A 80 3.55 -2.49 -10.09
C SER A 80 4.98 -2.83 -10.49
N GLU A 81 5.92 -1.89 -10.36
CA GLU A 81 7.34 -2.16 -10.64
C GLU A 81 7.91 -3.17 -9.64
N ILE A 82 7.56 -3.09 -8.35
CA ILE A 82 7.98 -4.11 -7.36
C ILE A 82 7.48 -5.50 -7.75
N GLU A 83 6.20 -5.61 -8.13
CA GLU A 83 5.60 -6.89 -8.51
C GLU A 83 6.26 -7.47 -9.77
N GLN A 84 6.52 -6.62 -10.79
CA GLN A 84 7.19 -7.03 -12.02
C GLN A 84 8.65 -7.42 -11.79
N GLU A 85 9.45 -6.60 -11.11
CA GLU A 85 10.85 -6.90 -10.78
C GLU A 85 10.95 -8.21 -9.95
N TYR A 86 9.98 -8.46 -9.07
CA TYR A 86 9.91 -9.70 -8.33
C TYR A 86 9.64 -10.90 -9.25
N GLU A 87 8.63 -10.84 -10.11
CA GLU A 87 8.35 -11.90 -11.10
C GLU A 87 9.57 -12.17 -11.98
N GLU A 88 10.21 -11.13 -12.50
CA GLU A 88 11.41 -11.24 -13.35
C GLU A 88 12.59 -11.93 -12.65
N SER A 89 12.78 -11.68 -11.35
CA SER A 89 13.86 -12.29 -10.57
C SER A 89 13.62 -13.75 -10.17
N HIS A 90 12.40 -14.27 -10.37
CA HIS A 90 12.00 -15.65 -10.04
C HIS A 90 11.69 -16.50 -11.30
N LEU A 91 12.05 -16.00 -12.48
CA LEU A 91 12.10 -16.75 -13.75
C LEU A 91 13.44 -17.47 -13.93
#